data_AF-X0ZVP7-F1
#
_entry.id   AF-X0ZVP7-F1
#
_cell.length_a   1.000
_cell.length_b   1.000
_cell.length_c   1.000
_cell.angle_alpha   90.00
_cell.angle_beta   90.00
_cell.angle_gamma   90.00
#
_symmetry.space_group_name_H-M   'P 1'
#
loop_
_entity.id
_entity.type
_entity.pdbx_description
1 polymer ?
#
loop_
_entity_poly.entity_id
_entity_poly.type
_entity_poly.pdbx_seq_one_letter_code
_entity_poly.pdbx_strand_id
1 'polypeptide(L)'
;MEPDKLYTKLKEFFPIQLDLMRHLHVNACWEYSITEQSTNDANIKLNFFLFKKSEKSLEMTKTQPNIKPDLILYFTEKAILNMIEG
;
A
#
# COMPACT_ATOMS: atom_id res chain seq x y z
N MET A 1 4.08 -6.27 14.35
CA MET A 1 5.44 -5.69 14.29
C MET A 1 5.40 -4.17 14.47
N GLU A 2 6.51 -3.47 14.69
CA GLU A 2 6.48 -2.00 14.75
C GLU A 2 6.06 -1.37 13.40
N PRO A 3 5.24 -0.29 13.37
CA PRO A 3 4.75 0.30 12.13
C PRO A 3 5.84 0.70 11.13
N ASP A 4 6.99 1.19 11.61
CA ASP A 4 8.10 1.58 10.72
C ASP A 4 8.83 0.38 10.12
N LYS A 5 8.94 -0.74 10.86
CA LYS A 5 9.49 -1.98 10.30
C LYS A 5 8.56 -2.54 9.22
N LEU A 6 7.25 -2.51 9.47
CA LEU A 6 6.24 -2.91 8.48
C LEU A 6 6.35 -2.04 7.22
N TYR A 7 6.41 -0.72 7.38
CA TYR A 7 6.52 0.19 6.27
C TYR A 7 7.77 -0.05 5.42
N THR A 8 8.95 -0.22 6.05
CA THR A 8 10.20 -0.50 5.33
C THR A 8 10.07 -1.76 4.48
N LYS A 9 9.52 -2.84 5.06
CA LYS A 9 9.32 -4.10 4.34
C LYS A 9 8.38 -3.94 3.14
N LEU A 10 7.27 -3.24 3.32
CA LEU A 10 6.31 -2.97 2.23
C LEU A 10 6.93 -2.07 1.15
N LYS A 11 7.75 -1.09 1.53
CA LYS A 11 8.43 -0.17 0.61
C LYS A 11 9.49 -0.86 -0.26
N GLU A 12 10.07 -1.95 0.21
CA GLU A 12 10.98 -2.78 -0.60
C GLU A 12 10.21 -3.64 -1.62
N PHE A 13 8.97 -4.03 -1.31
CA PHE A 13 8.17 -4.92 -2.15
C PHE A 13 7.32 -4.17 -3.19
N PHE A 14 6.48 -3.22 -2.78
CA PHE A 14 5.47 -2.67 -3.69
C PHE A 14 6.02 -1.94 -4.93
N PRO A 15 7.08 -1.11 -4.84
CA PRO A 15 7.61 -0.38 -6.00
C PRO A 15 8.04 -1.27 -7.16
N ILE A 16 8.43 -2.53 -6.90
CA ILE A 16 8.87 -3.48 -7.91
C ILE A 16 7.73 -4.35 -8.47
N GLN A 17 6.55 -4.35 -7.84
CA GLN A 17 5.40 -5.16 -8.23
C GLN A 17 4.48 -4.42 -9.21
N LEU A 18 5.00 -4.14 -10.40
CA LEU A 18 4.27 -3.40 -11.45
C LEU A 18 2.94 -4.07 -11.83
N ASP A 19 2.85 -5.39 -11.65
CA ASP A 19 1.69 -6.19 -12.03
C ASP A 19 0.41 -5.81 -11.27
N LEU A 20 0.55 -5.29 -10.05
CA LEU A 20 -0.58 -4.82 -9.24
C LEU A 20 -1.38 -3.71 -9.92
N MET A 21 -0.70 -2.81 -10.64
CA MET A 21 -1.30 -1.64 -11.28
C MET A 21 -1.06 -1.63 -12.81
N ARG A 22 -0.73 -2.77 -13.40
CA ARG A 22 -0.31 -2.87 -14.82
C ARG A 22 -1.32 -2.25 -15.77
N HIS A 23 -2.60 -2.52 -15.56
CA HIS A 23 -3.70 -2.06 -16.43
C HIS A 23 -4.27 -0.69 -16.06
N LEU A 24 -3.75 -0.04 -15.01
CA LEU A 24 -4.21 1.28 -14.60
C LEU A 24 -3.48 2.38 -15.36
N HIS A 25 -4.11 3.55 -15.47
CA HIS A 25 -3.48 4.73 -16.04
C HIS A 25 -2.34 5.26 -15.15
N VAL A 26 -1.37 5.93 -15.77
CA VAL A 26 -0.40 6.76 -15.03
C VAL A 26 -1.16 7.77 -14.16
N ASN A 27 -0.65 8.01 -12.96
CA ASN A 27 -1.27 8.75 -11.86
C ASN A 27 -2.43 8.04 -11.13
N ALA A 28 -2.73 6.78 -11.47
CA ALA A 28 -3.60 5.97 -10.62
C ALA A 28 -3.00 5.84 -9.21
N CYS A 29 -3.85 5.95 -8.19
CA CYS A 29 -3.45 5.97 -6.79
C CYS A 29 -4.31 5.02 -5.97
N TRP A 30 -3.65 4.10 -5.26
CA TRP A 30 -4.29 3.23 -4.29
C TRP A 30 -3.86 3.62 -2.88
N GLU A 31 -4.81 3.64 -1.96
CA GLU A 31 -4.57 3.81 -0.54
C GLU A 31 -4.64 2.45 0.16
N TYR A 32 -3.68 2.20 1.04
CA TYR A 32 -3.63 1.01 1.88
C TYR A 32 -3.76 1.42 3.34
N SER A 33 -4.76 0.88 4.01
CA SER A 33 -5.00 1.04 5.43
C SER A 33 -4.83 -0.30 6.15
N ILE A 34 -3.84 -0.37 7.03
CA ILE A 34 -3.47 -1.58 7.76
C ILE A 34 -3.82 -1.41 9.23
N THR A 35 -4.56 -2.38 9.77
CA THR A 35 -4.88 -2.53 11.19
C THR A 35 -4.16 -3.74 11.77
N GLU A 36 -4.14 -3.89 13.09
CA GLU A 36 -3.48 -5.03 13.73
C GLU A 36 -4.25 -6.35 13.50
N GLN A 37 -5.49 -6.41 13.99
CA GLN A 37 -6.22 -7.67 14.16
C GLN A 37 -7.45 -7.81 13.24
N SER A 38 -8.13 -6.72 12.94
CA SER A 38 -9.38 -6.72 12.17
C SER A 38 -9.47 -5.48 11.28
N THR A 39 -9.95 -5.63 10.05
CA THR A 39 -10.13 -4.51 9.11
C THR A 39 -11.19 -3.50 9.54
N ASN A 40 -12.02 -3.84 10.55
CA ASN A 40 -13.01 -2.95 11.14
C ASN A 40 -12.50 -2.25 12.42
N ASP A 41 -11.23 -2.43 12.77
CA ASP A 41 -10.62 -1.75 13.92
C ASP A 41 -10.51 -0.24 13.65
N ALA A 42 -10.79 0.57 14.65
CA ALA A 42 -10.67 2.03 14.57
C ALA A 42 -9.20 2.47 14.55
N ASN A 43 -8.30 1.64 15.09
CA ASN A 43 -6.88 1.98 15.20
C ASN A 43 -6.11 1.54 13.95
N ILE A 44 -5.86 2.52 13.07
CA ILE A 44 -4.99 2.32 11.91
C ILE A 44 -3.54 2.25 12.40
N LYS A 45 -2.90 1.12 12.12
CA LYS A 45 -1.50 0.88 12.44
C LYS A 45 -0.56 1.53 11.43
N LEU A 46 -0.89 1.42 10.14
CA LEU A 46 -0.12 1.99 9.06
C LEU A 46 -1.04 2.38 7.91
N ASN A 47 -0.90 3.60 7.42
CA ASN A 47 -1.54 4.06 6.20
C ASN A 47 -0.45 4.49 5.20
N PHE A 48 -0.61 4.12 3.95
CA PHE A 48 0.28 4.56 2.87
C PHE A 48 -0.43 4.55 1.52
N PHE A 49 0.19 5.21 0.55
CA PHE A 49 -0.29 5.31 -0.82
C PHE A 49 0.69 4.64 -1.76
N LEU A 50 0.17 3.91 -2.74
CA LEU A 50 0.89 3.34 -3.86
C LEU A 50 0.43 4.03 -5.14
N PHE A 51 1.35 4.62 -5.88
CA PHE A 51 1.02 5.37 -7.08
C PHE A 51 1.77 4.89 -8.31
N LYS A 52 1.05 4.82 -9.42
CA LYS A 52 1.64 4.54 -10.72
C LYS A 52 2.25 5.80 -11.31
N LYS A 53 3.52 6.05 -10.99
CA LYS A 53 4.27 7.22 -11.48
C LYS A 53 4.54 7.14 -12.98
N SER A 54 4.73 5.93 -13.49
CA SER A 54 4.89 5.67 -14.92
C SER A 54 4.45 4.23 -15.25
N GLU A 55 4.46 3.87 -16.54
CA GLU A 55 4.22 2.48 -16.96
C GLU A 55 5.25 1.48 -16.41
N LYS A 56 6.39 1.96 -15.89
CA LYS A 56 7.50 1.11 -15.44
C LYS A 56 7.88 1.32 -13.98
N SER A 57 7.13 2.13 -13.24
CA SER A 57 7.45 2.43 -11.85
C SER A 57 6.22 2.69 -11.01
N LEU A 58 6.19 2.05 -9.85
CA LEU A 58 5.32 2.41 -8.74
C LEU A 58 6.16 3.13 -7.68
N GLU A 59 5.53 4.02 -6.93
CA GLU A 59 6.16 4.67 -5.80
C GLU A 59 5.22 4.59 -4.59
N MET A 60 5.82 4.36 -3.43
CA MET A 60 5.13 4.18 -2.17
C MET A 60 5.48 5.32 -1.21
N THR A 61 4.46 5.94 -0.59
CA THR A 61 4.63 7.08 0.31
C THR A 61 3.63 7.06 1.46
N LYS A 62 4.01 7.56 2.64
CA LYS A 62 3.07 7.84 3.74
C LYS A 62 2.38 9.20 3.58
N THR A 63 2.97 10.11 2.80
CA THR A 63 2.41 11.46 2.59
C THR A 63 1.26 11.36 1.61
N GLN A 64 0.09 11.86 2.00
CA GLN A 64 -1.07 11.92 1.11
C GLN A 64 -0.70 12.66 -0.18
N PRO A 65 -0.74 11.99 -1.34
CA PRO A 65 -0.50 12.65 -2.60
C PRO A 65 -1.64 13.65 -2.86
N ASN A 66 -1.37 14.70 -3.63
CA ASN A 66 -2.39 15.67 -4.04
C ASN A 66 -3.30 15.10 -5.16
N ILE A 67 -3.60 13.80 -5.05
CA ILE A 67 -4.35 12.95 -5.98
C ILE A 67 -5.33 12.17 -5.11
N LYS A 68 -6.59 12.11 -5.54
CA LYS A 68 -7.61 11.31 -4.86
C LYS A 68 -7.34 9.82 -5.13
N PRO A 69 -7.33 8.95 -4.12
CA PRO A 69 -7.24 7.51 -4.33
C PRO A 69 -8.42 6.99 -5.16
N ASP A 70 -8.11 6.17 -6.17
CA ASP A 70 -9.10 5.46 -6.99
C ASP A 70 -9.64 4.21 -6.27
N LEU A 71 -8.83 3.65 -5.37
CA LEU A 71 -9.15 2.46 -4.59
C LEU A 71 -8.56 2.59 -3.19
N ILE A 72 -9.34 2.17 -2.19
CA ILE A 72 -8.90 2.08 -0.80
C ILE A 72 -8.97 0.61 -0.39
N LEU A 73 -7.85 0.07 0.08
CA LEU A 73 -7.69 -1.31 0.48
C LEU A 73 -7.46 -1.42 1.98
N TYR A 74 -8.17 -2.35 2.63
CA TYR A 74 -8.07 -2.59 4.05
C TYR A 74 -7.46 -3.96 4.31
N PHE A 75 -6.43 -4.01 5.15
CA PHE A 75 -5.74 -5.24 5.52
C PHE A 75 -5.50 -5.33 7.02
N THR A 76 -5.43 -6.55 7.53
CA THR A 76 -4.74 -6.80 8.81
C THR A 76 -3.25 -6.93 8.56
N GLU A 77 -2.41 -6.70 9.58
CA GLU A 77 -0.96 -6.90 9.48
C GLU A 77 -0.64 -8.32 8.96
N LYS A 78 -1.33 -9.34 9.49
CA LYS A 78 -1.12 -10.72 9.06
C LYS A 78 -1.47 -10.91 7.57
N ALA A 79 -2.59 -10.36 7.11
CA ALA A 79 -3.04 -10.54 5.74
C ALA A 79 -2.08 -9.89 4.73
N ILE A 80 -1.60 -8.68 5.01
CA ILE A 80 -0.67 -8.00 4.12
C ILE A 80 0.69 -8.67 4.09
N LEU A 81 1.18 -9.18 5.23
CA LEU A 81 2.44 -9.92 5.30
C LEU A 81 2.36 -11.22 4.51
N ASN A 82 1.28 -11.99 4.68
CA ASN A 82 1.07 -13.20 3.89
C ASN A 82 1.03 -12.90 2.39
N MET A 83 0.36 -11.82 1.98
CA MET A 83 0.27 -11.43 0.57
C MET A 83 1.63 -11.14 -0.07
N ILE A 84 2.55 -10.50 0.66
CA ILE A 84 3.88 -10.17 0.12
C ILE A 84 4.90 -11.31 0.25
N GLU A 85 4.66 -12.26 1.14
CA GLU A 85 5.55 -13.41 1.38
C GLU A 85 5.22 -14.62 0.50
N GLY A 86 3.97 -14.76 0.06
CA GLY A 86 3.51 -15.89 -0.78
C GLY A 86 3.03 -17.07 0.05
#